data_AF-A0A066YUB0-F1
#
_entry.id   AF-A0A066YUB0-F1
#
_cell.length_a   1.000
_cell.length_b   1.000
_cell.length_c   1.000
_cell.angle_alpha   90.00
_cell.angle_beta   90.00
_cell.angle_gamma   90.00
#
_symmetry.space_group_name_H-M   'P 1'
#
loop_
_entity.id
_entity.type
_entity.pdbx_description
1 polymer ?
#
loop_
_entity_poly.entity_id
_entity_poly.type
_entity_poly.pdbx_seq_one_letter_code
_entity_poly.pdbx_strand_id
1 'polypeptide(L)'
;MPVRSTEPVGRYETHLTLAPAEAEPLARWADAHGLEFTHILLARGRHPSQPMLSWQSDGTLADQHRTAAAEAARLRAAGFTPVRVKIEAAPWAPSVPGTDAEAELADSARYFEHHVKVRLAPGVARDALVLASAGHHAHVSWNARRTEPGGHRQYFVTQRCHRLGLATAGEHLDRLTAALSAAGFPPLKVTREYVVHDSALALDAGWLDDAPTT
;
A
#
# COMPACT_ATOMS: atom_id res chain seq x y z
N MET A 1 -15.54 13.74 -36.20
CA MET A 1 -14.80 14.41 -35.10
C MET A 1 -14.34 13.32 -34.14
N PRO A 2 -13.05 13.00 -33.99
CA PRO A 2 -12.65 12.12 -32.91
C PRO A 2 -12.85 12.90 -31.62
N VAL A 3 -13.71 12.38 -30.73
CA VAL A 3 -13.76 12.84 -29.34
C VAL A 3 -12.37 12.55 -28.78
N ARG A 4 -11.57 13.59 -28.56
CA ARG A 4 -10.40 13.45 -27.70
C ARG A 4 -10.94 13.18 -26.31
N SER A 5 -11.02 11.91 -25.94
CA SER A 5 -11.16 11.50 -24.56
C SER A 5 -9.95 12.09 -23.82
N THR A 6 -10.12 13.23 -23.18
CA THR A 6 -9.08 13.77 -22.30
C THR A 6 -8.99 12.82 -21.11
N GLU A 7 -7.82 12.22 -20.90
CA GLU A 7 -7.62 11.38 -19.71
C GLU A 7 -7.98 12.17 -18.45
N PRO A 8 -8.62 11.53 -17.45
CA PRO A 8 -8.96 12.20 -16.20
C PRO A 8 -7.70 12.72 -15.50
N VAL A 9 -7.73 14.00 -15.13
CA VAL A 9 -6.70 14.62 -14.28
C VAL A 9 -7.09 14.40 -12.83
N GLY A 10 -6.14 14.00 -12.00
CA GLY A 10 -6.33 13.79 -10.57
C GLY A 10 -5.02 13.79 -9.80
N ARG A 11 -5.14 13.64 -8.49
CA ARG A 11 -4.01 13.44 -7.59
C ARG A 11 -3.73 11.95 -7.45
N TYR A 12 -2.46 11.59 -7.54
CA TYR A 12 -1.99 10.22 -7.38
C TYR A 12 -0.88 10.13 -6.34
N GLU A 13 -0.77 8.97 -5.71
CA GLU A 13 0.41 8.55 -4.98
C GLU A 13 1.12 7.46 -5.77
N THR A 14 2.45 7.55 -5.87
CA THR A 14 3.27 6.54 -6.53
C THR A 14 4.26 5.97 -5.54
N HIS A 15 4.35 4.64 -5.53
CA HIS A 15 5.35 3.90 -4.78
C HIS A 15 6.28 3.19 -5.74
N LEU A 16 7.57 3.36 -5.52
CA LEU A 16 8.62 2.64 -6.23
C LEU A 16 9.34 1.73 -5.23
N THR A 17 9.14 0.43 -5.36
CA THR A 17 9.82 -0.58 -4.53
C THR A 17 11.14 -0.97 -5.16
N LEU A 18 12.18 -1.06 -4.33
CA LEU A 18 13.55 -1.41 -4.72
C LEU A 18 13.92 -2.81 -4.21
N ALA A 19 15.06 -3.33 -4.65
CA ALA A 19 15.51 -4.66 -4.21
C ALA A 19 15.73 -4.70 -2.68
N PRO A 20 15.40 -5.83 -2.01
CA PRO A 20 15.48 -5.96 -0.56
C PRO A 20 16.83 -5.58 0.07
N ALA A 21 17.93 -5.96 -0.60
CA ALA A 21 19.29 -5.71 -0.13
C ALA A 21 19.68 -4.22 -0.12
N GLU A 22 18.88 -3.37 -0.79
CA GLU A 22 19.16 -1.95 -0.98
C GLU A 22 18.44 -1.07 0.05
N ALA A 23 17.75 -1.64 1.05
CA ALA A 23 16.93 -0.88 2.00
C ALA A 23 17.71 0.23 2.73
N GLU A 24 18.88 -0.08 3.29
CA GLU A 24 19.71 0.90 4.01
C GLU A 24 20.32 1.97 3.10
N PRO A 25 21.00 1.64 1.97
CA PRO A 25 21.48 2.68 1.07
C PRO A 25 20.34 3.52 0.47
N LEU A 26 19.17 2.93 0.23
CA LEU A 26 18.00 3.67 -0.25
C LEU A 26 17.49 4.66 0.79
N ALA A 27 17.46 4.28 2.07
CA ALA A 27 17.05 5.18 3.15
C ALA A 27 17.95 6.43 3.20
N ARG A 28 19.27 6.26 3.09
CA ARG A 28 20.23 7.37 3.03
C ARG A 28 20.07 8.22 1.78
N TRP A 29 19.82 7.57 0.63
CA TRP A 29 19.57 8.26 -0.62
C TRP A 29 18.31 9.12 -0.55
N ALA A 30 17.23 8.59 0.02
CA ALA A 30 15.96 9.28 0.19
C ALA A 30 16.12 10.54 1.04
N ASP A 31 16.79 10.43 2.19
CA ASP A 31 17.08 11.55 3.09
C ASP A 31 17.87 12.67 2.37
N ALA A 32 18.92 12.30 1.65
CA ALA A 32 19.75 13.25 0.89
C ALA A 32 19.00 13.98 -0.25
N HIS A 33 17.87 13.42 -0.71
CA HIS A 33 17.07 13.97 -1.82
C HIS A 33 15.68 14.45 -1.39
N GLY A 34 15.38 14.46 -0.08
CA GLY A 34 14.08 14.90 0.44
C GLY A 34 12.90 14.02 0.01
N LEU A 35 13.13 12.73 -0.23
CA LEU A 35 12.09 11.77 -0.64
C LEU A 35 11.54 11.02 0.57
N GLU A 36 10.24 10.68 0.54
CA GLU A 36 9.66 9.81 1.55
C GLU A 36 10.14 8.37 1.33
N PHE A 37 10.81 7.82 2.35
CA PHE A 37 11.19 6.41 2.40
C PHE A 37 10.32 5.66 3.39
N THR A 38 9.83 4.50 2.99
CA THR A 38 9.16 3.54 3.85
C THR A 38 9.73 2.15 3.62
N HIS A 39 10.01 1.41 4.70
CA HIS A 39 10.41 0.00 4.62
C HIS A 39 9.37 -0.85 5.32
N ILE A 40 8.64 -1.66 4.55
CA ILE A 40 7.69 -2.63 5.09
C ILE A 40 8.34 -4.01 5.04
N LEU A 41 8.35 -4.69 6.18
CA LEU A 41 8.58 -6.12 6.26
C LEU A 41 7.23 -6.82 6.38
N LEU A 42 6.98 -7.84 5.57
CA LEU A 42 5.83 -8.72 5.67
C LEU A 42 6.18 -9.90 6.58
N ALA A 43 5.19 -10.44 7.29
CA ALA A 43 5.41 -11.57 8.19
C ALA A 43 5.73 -12.88 7.46
N ARG A 44 5.33 -12.97 6.20
CA ARG A 44 5.45 -14.14 5.32
C ARG A 44 5.44 -13.69 3.85
N GLY A 45 5.54 -14.65 2.94
CA GLY A 45 5.57 -14.42 1.51
C GLY A 45 6.98 -14.54 0.94
N ARG A 46 7.06 -14.67 -0.38
CA ARG A 46 8.33 -14.87 -1.09
C ARG A 46 9.21 -13.62 -1.11
N HIS A 47 8.60 -12.44 -1.03
CA HIS A 47 9.27 -11.15 -1.07
C HIS A 47 8.87 -10.28 0.14
N PRO A 48 9.30 -10.66 1.36
CA PRO A 48 8.81 -10.03 2.57
C PRO A 48 9.38 -8.62 2.79
N SER A 49 10.54 -8.28 2.22
CA SER A 49 11.16 -6.97 2.41
C SER A 49 10.83 -6.04 1.26
N GLN A 50 10.19 -4.92 1.55
CA GLN A 50 9.73 -3.93 0.58
C GLN A 50 10.22 -2.53 0.97
N PRO A 51 11.48 -2.18 0.63
CA PRO A 51 11.95 -0.80 0.73
C PRO A 51 11.37 0.02 -0.43
N MET A 52 10.75 1.15 -0.12
CA MET A 52 9.98 1.95 -1.06
C MET A 52 10.29 3.43 -0.94
N LEU A 53 10.29 4.11 -2.09
CA LEU A 53 10.15 5.56 -2.17
C LEU A 53 8.71 5.90 -2.56
N SER A 54 8.15 6.92 -1.94
CA SER A 54 6.80 7.40 -2.21
C SER A 54 6.80 8.87 -2.58
N TRP A 55 5.90 9.27 -3.48
CA TRP A 55 5.62 10.68 -3.76
C TRP A 55 4.20 10.86 -4.26
N GLN A 56 3.71 12.10 -4.15
CA GLN A 56 2.41 12.50 -4.65
C GLN A 56 2.57 13.50 -5.79
N SER A 57 1.73 13.36 -6.82
CA SER A 57 1.72 14.27 -7.95
C SER A 57 0.32 14.37 -8.57
N ASP A 58 0.03 15.55 -9.11
CA ASP A 58 -1.18 15.80 -9.89
C ASP A 58 -0.90 15.54 -11.38
N GLY A 59 -1.95 15.22 -12.15
CA GLY A 59 -1.86 15.06 -13.61
C GLY A 59 -2.75 13.95 -14.12
N THR A 60 -2.49 13.49 -15.32
CA THR A 60 -3.11 12.29 -15.90
C THR A 60 -2.40 11.03 -15.41
N LEU A 61 -3.03 9.85 -15.56
CA LEU A 61 -2.37 8.57 -15.28
C LEU A 61 -1.15 8.37 -16.20
N ALA A 62 -1.23 8.79 -17.47
CA ALA A 62 -0.09 8.77 -18.38
C ALA A 62 1.08 9.64 -17.88
N ASP A 63 0.80 10.79 -17.25
CA ASP A 63 1.85 11.62 -16.63
C ASP A 63 2.53 10.87 -15.48
N GLN A 64 1.75 10.19 -14.63
CA GLN A 64 2.30 9.41 -13.51
C GLN A 64 3.21 8.28 -14.00
N HIS A 65 2.83 7.58 -15.07
CA HIS A 65 3.69 6.58 -15.69
C HIS A 65 5.01 7.15 -16.20
N ARG A 66 4.98 8.32 -16.84
CA ARG A 66 6.21 8.96 -17.33
C ARG A 66 7.12 9.39 -16.19
N THR A 67 6.55 9.98 -15.13
CA THR A 67 7.29 10.35 -13.92
C THR A 67 7.89 9.14 -13.23
N ALA A 68 7.11 8.07 -13.02
CA ALA A 68 7.60 6.83 -12.42
C ALA A 68 8.72 6.18 -13.24
N ALA A 69 8.61 6.18 -14.56
CA ALA A 69 9.66 5.66 -15.44
C ALA A 69 10.95 6.51 -15.37
N ALA A 70 10.82 7.84 -15.34
CA ALA A 70 11.95 8.75 -15.19
C ALA A 70 12.67 8.56 -13.85
N GLU A 71 11.92 8.46 -12.74
CA GLU A 71 12.50 8.21 -11.41
C GLU A 71 13.15 6.83 -11.31
N ALA A 72 12.52 5.80 -11.88
CA ALA A 72 13.13 4.47 -11.95
C ALA A 72 14.45 4.49 -12.75
N ALA A 73 14.51 5.23 -13.86
CA ALA A 73 15.73 5.39 -14.64
C ALA A 73 16.82 6.14 -13.85
N ARG A 74 16.44 7.21 -13.12
CA ARG A 74 17.35 7.97 -12.25
C ARG A 74 17.96 7.09 -11.16
N LEU A 75 17.15 6.25 -10.51
CA LEU A 75 17.61 5.31 -9.48
C LEU A 75 18.52 4.22 -10.06
N ARG A 76 18.21 3.70 -11.24
CA ARG A 76 19.12 2.74 -11.94
C ARG A 76 20.46 3.38 -12.26
N ALA A 77 20.47 4.63 -12.72
CA ALA A 77 21.72 5.37 -12.95
C ALA A 77 22.53 5.60 -11.66
N ALA A 78 21.86 5.65 -10.51
CA ALA A 78 22.49 5.71 -9.18
C ALA A 78 22.85 4.33 -8.59
N GLY A 79 22.63 3.23 -9.33
CA GLY A 79 23.01 1.87 -8.92
C GLY A 79 21.94 1.11 -8.13
N PHE A 80 20.71 1.60 -8.04
CA PHE A 80 19.59 0.90 -7.41
C PHE A 80 18.80 0.04 -8.40
N THR A 81 18.05 -0.92 -7.86
CA THR A 81 17.27 -1.89 -8.63
C THR A 81 15.77 -1.75 -8.34
N PRO A 82 15.04 -0.89 -9.06
CA PRO A 82 13.58 -0.86 -8.99
C PRO A 82 12.94 -2.17 -9.46
N VAL A 83 12.05 -2.71 -8.62
CA VAL A 83 11.37 -4.01 -8.82
C VAL A 83 9.84 -3.92 -8.91
N ARG A 84 9.22 -2.82 -8.45
CA ARG A 84 7.77 -2.60 -8.55
C ARG A 84 7.46 -1.11 -8.64
N VAL A 85 6.51 -0.76 -9.49
CA VAL A 85 5.83 0.54 -9.49
C VAL A 85 4.38 0.28 -9.10
N LYS A 86 3.87 1.00 -8.10
CA LYS A 86 2.45 1.06 -7.76
C LYS A 86 1.99 2.51 -7.92
N ILE A 87 0.90 2.75 -8.65
CA ILE A 87 0.28 4.06 -8.81
C ILE A 87 -1.14 3.96 -8.27
N GLU A 88 -1.49 4.88 -7.39
CA GLU A 88 -2.72 4.87 -6.63
C GLU A 88 -3.45 6.19 -6.83
N ALA A 89 -4.75 6.08 -7.07
CA ALA A 89 -5.65 7.23 -7.13
C ALA A 89 -6.36 7.40 -5.79
N ALA A 90 -6.82 8.62 -5.54
CA ALA A 90 -7.83 8.84 -4.51
C ALA A 90 -9.05 7.94 -4.76
N PRO A 91 -9.63 7.31 -3.72
CA PRO A 91 -10.67 6.28 -3.89
C PRO A 91 -12.00 6.86 -4.36
N TRP A 92 -12.16 8.19 -4.32
CA TRP A 92 -13.32 8.93 -4.83
C TRP A 92 -13.05 9.59 -6.20
N ALA A 93 -11.95 9.26 -6.87
CA ALA A 93 -11.68 9.79 -8.20
C ALA A 93 -12.74 9.27 -9.21
N PRO A 94 -13.17 10.07 -10.20
CA PRO A 94 -14.25 9.69 -11.11
C PRO A 94 -14.04 8.39 -11.90
N SER A 95 -12.79 7.95 -12.06
CA SER A 95 -12.42 6.70 -12.75
C SER A 95 -12.45 5.45 -11.84
N VAL A 96 -12.75 5.61 -10.56
CA VAL A 96 -12.78 4.52 -9.58
C VAL A 96 -14.18 3.89 -9.53
N PRO A 97 -14.30 2.55 -9.55
CA PRO A 97 -15.59 1.87 -9.44
C PRO A 97 -16.33 2.22 -8.13
N GLY A 98 -17.56 2.71 -8.24
CA GLY A 98 -18.43 2.98 -7.09
C GLY A 98 -19.11 1.71 -6.57
N THR A 99 -19.46 0.80 -7.49
CA THR A 99 -20.21 -0.44 -7.22
C THR A 99 -19.43 -1.69 -7.62
N ASP A 100 -19.81 -2.85 -7.06
CA ASP A 100 -19.18 -4.14 -7.40
C ASP A 100 -19.39 -4.49 -8.88
N ALA A 101 -20.55 -4.15 -9.46
CA ALA A 101 -20.81 -4.37 -10.88
C ALA A 101 -19.86 -3.55 -11.79
N GLU A 102 -19.51 -2.32 -11.39
CA GLU A 102 -18.50 -1.53 -12.10
C GLU A 102 -17.09 -2.10 -11.89
N ALA A 103 -16.79 -2.61 -10.69
CA ALA A 103 -15.49 -3.21 -10.37
C ALA A 103 -15.25 -4.51 -11.15
N GLU A 104 -16.30 -5.29 -11.39
CA GLU A 104 -16.29 -6.50 -12.23
C GLU A 104 -15.95 -6.21 -13.70
N LEU A 105 -16.31 -5.03 -14.19
CA LEU A 105 -15.98 -4.58 -15.55
C LEU A 105 -14.62 -3.89 -15.63
N ALA A 106 -14.02 -3.55 -14.49
CA ALA A 106 -12.71 -2.92 -14.43
C ALA A 106 -11.58 -3.94 -14.66
N ASP A 107 -10.38 -3.43 -14.90
CA ASP A 107 -9.18 -4.27 -14.96
C ASP A 107 -8.98 -4.98 -13.61
N SER A 108 -8.94 -6.31 -13.63
CA SER A 108 -8.74 -7.17 -12.47
C SER A 108 -7.42 -6.93 -11.70
N ALA A 109 -6.45 -6.28 -12.34
CA ALA A 109 -5.21 -5.86 -11.69
C ALA A 109 -5.39 -4.64 -10.77
N ARG A 110 -6.55 -3.95 -10.84
CA ARG A 110 -6.91 -2.82 -9.99
C ARG A 110 -7.71 -3.26 -8.78
N TYR A 111 -7.50 -2.60 -7.66
CA TYR A 111 -8.10 -2.98 -6.39
C TYR A 111 -8.06 -1.81 -5.40
N PHE A 112 -8.93 -1.87 -4.40
CA PHE A 112 -8.82 -0.98 -3.25
C PHE A 112 -7.76 -1.50 -2.29
N GLU A 113 -6.90 -0.59 -1.81
CA GLU A 113 -5.97 -0.86 -0.72
C GLU A 113 -6.29 0.09 0.44
N HIS A 114 -6.33 -0.45 1.65
CA HIS A 114 -6.52 0.32 2.87
C HIS A 114 -5.32 0.13 3.77
N HIS A 115 -4.82 1.22 4.33
CA HIS A 115 -3.77 1.22 5.34
C HIS A 115 -4.31 1.73 6.66
N VAL A 116 -4.45 0.85 7.64
CA VAL A 116 -4.82 1.20 9.01
C VAL A 116 -3.56 1.26 9.84
N LYS A 117 -3.21 2.45 10.32
CA LYS A 117 -2.12 2.65 11.27
C LYS A 117 -2.65 2.44 12.69
N VAL A 118 -2.01 1.57 13.44
CA VAL A 118 -2.37 1.28 14.84
C VAL A 118 -1.17 1.45 15.75
N ARG A 119 -1.42 1.69 17.03
CA ARG A 119 -0.39 1.84 18.07
C ARG A 119 -0.48 0.69 19.07
N LEU A 120 0.65 0.04 19.30
CA LEU A 120 0.82 -0.95 20.35
C LEU A 120 1.55 -0.32 21.53
N ALA A 121 1.02 -0.56 22.74
CA ALA A 121 1.70 -0.21 23.97
C ALA A 121 2.95 -1.08 24.20
N PRO A 122 3.90 -0.64 25.05
CA PRO A 122 5.04 -1.45 25.44
C PRO A 122 4.61 -2.82 26.00
N GLY A 123 5.32 -3.88 25.64
CA GLY A 123 5.02 -5.24 26.09
C GLY A 123 3.85 -5.93 25.36
N VAL A 124 3.04 -5.21 24.58
CA VAL A 124 1.98 -5.84 23.77
C VAL A 124 2.59 -6.55 22.57
N ALA A 125 2.29 -7.84 22.46
CA ALA A 125 2.74 -8.69 21.36
C ALA A 125 2.03 -8.33 20.06
N ARG A 126 2.77 -8.33 18.94
CA ARG A 126 2.22 -8.08 17.60
C ARG A 126 1.16 -9.13 17.22
N ASP A 127 1.29 -10.35 17.73
CA ASP A 127 0.39 -11.46 17.39
C ASP A 127 -1.06 -11.20 17.82
N ALA A 128 -1.29 -10.40 18.87
CA ALA A 128 -2.63 -9.95 19.23
C ALA A 128 -3.27 -9.08 18.14
N LEU A 129 -2.47 -8.21 17.50
CA LEU A 129 -2.92 -7.41 16.36
C LEU A 129 -3.16 -8.26 15.11
N VAL A 130 -2.32 -9.28 14.88
CA VAL A 130 -2.51 -10.26 13.79
C VAL A 130 -3.83 -11.00 13.98
N LEU A 131 -4.09 -11.51 15.18
CA LEU A 131 -5.34 -12.19 15.50
C LEU A 131 -6.56 -11.28 15.30
N ALA A 132 -6.48 -10.02 15.74
CA ALA A 132 -7.55 -9.04 15.53
C ALA A 132 -7.80 -8.68 14.05
N SER A 133 -6.80 -8.88 13.18
CA SER A 133 -6.89 -8.61 11.75
C SER A 133 -7.31 -9.84 10.93
N ALA A 134 -7.27 -11.04 11.53
CA ALA A 134 -7.54 -12.29 10.85
C ALA A 134 -8.98 -12.34 10.30
N GLY A 135 -9.16 -12.92 9.11
CA GLY A 135 -10.47 -13.02 8.46
C GLY A 135 -10.99 -11.73 7.80
N HIS A 136 -10.23 -10.63 7.89
CA HIS A 136 -10.57 -9.36 7.23
C HIS A 136 -9.81 -9.13 5.91
N HIS A 137 -9.15 -10.15 5.35
CA HIS A 137 -8.21 -10.01 4.23
C HIS A 137 -7.18 -8.89 4.47
N ALA A 138 -6.71 -8.82 5.73
CA ALA A 138 -5.86 -7.77 6.24
C ALA A 138 -4.61 -8.36 6.88
N HIS A 139 -3.47 -7.72 6.64
CA HIS A 139 -2.18 -8.22 7.08
C HIS A 139 -1.38 -7.15 7.80
N VAL A 140 -0.82 -7.54 8.93
CA VAL A 140 0.01 -6.67 9.77
C VAL A 140 1.45 -6.66 9.24
N SER A 141 2.06 -5.47 9.17
CA SER A 141 3.50 -5.36 8.94
C SER A 141 4.29 -6.07 10.03
N TRP A 142 5.34 -6.79 9.66
CA TRP A 142 6.21 -7.50 10.59
C TRP A 142 7.03 -6.52 11.44
N ASN A 143 7.59 -5.48 10.82
CA ASN A 143 8.30 -4.41 11.50
C ASN A 143 7.35 -3.30 11.95
N ALA A 144 7.75 -2.62 13.03
CA ALA A 144 7.12 -1.36 13.40
C ALA A 144 7.52 -0.29 12.40
N ARG A 145 6.55 0.49 11.91
CA ARG A 145 6.79 1.66 11.06
C ARG A 145 7.52 2.77 11.83
N ARG A 146 7.22 2.87 13.12
CA ARG A 146 7.82 3.86 14.03
C ARG A 146 7.82 3.32 15.45
N THR A 147 8.93 3.48 16.14
CA THR A 147 8.99 3.34 17.59
C THR A 147 8.97 4.73 18.21
N GLU A 148 8.07 4.96 19.13
CA GLU A 148 7.90 6.23 19.83
C GLU A 148 8.67 6.25 21.16
N PRO A 149 8.96 7.44 21.72
CA PRO A 149 9.39 7.56 23.10
C PRO A 149 8.47 6.79 24.05
N GLY A 150 9.05 6.12 25.04
CA GLY A 150 8.32 5.25 25.97
C GLY A 150 7.96 3.88 25.42
N GLY A 151 8.49 3.48 24.26
CA GLY A 151 8.44 2.08 23.78
C GLY A 151 7.18 1.68 23.02
N HIS A 152 6.30 2.63 22.71
CA HIS A 152 5.14 2.35 21.87
C HIS A 152 5.58 2.12 20.43
N ARG A 153 4.86 1.23 19.72
CA ARG A 153 5.20 0.86 18.35
C ARG A 153 4.00 1.08 17.44
N GLN A 154 4.21 1.73 16.32
CA GLN A 154 3.19 1.89 15.28
C GLN A 154 3.35 0.79 14.23
N TYR A 155 2.26 0.14 13.86
CA TYR A 155 2.21 -0.88 12.81
C TYR A 155 1.21 -0.47 11.73
N PHE A 156 1.42 -0.99 10.52
CA PHE A 156 0.41 -0.97 9.47
C PHE A 156 -0.37 -2.28 9.47
N VAL A 157 -1.68 -2.17 9.28
CA VAL A 157 -2.57 -3.26 8.88
C VAL A 157 -3.07 -2.90 7.49
N THR A 158 -2.63 -3.66 6.48
CA THR A 158 -2.99 -3.44 5.08
C THR A 158 -4.09 -4.42 4.66
N GLN A 159 -5.20 -3.90 4.15
CA GLN A 159 -6.30 -4.69 3.60
C GLN A 159 -6.38 -4.45 2.09
N ARG A 160 -6.58 -5.51 1.32
CA ARG A 160 -6.79 -5.43 -0.13
C ARG A 160 -8.15 -5.99 -0.51
N CYS A 161 -8.84 -5.25 -1.36
CA CYS A 161 -10.19 -5.53 -1.80
C CYS A 161 -10.22 -5.57 -3.33
N HIS A 162 -10.09 -6.77 -3.89
CA HIS A 162 -10.17 -7.00 -5.34
C HIS A 162 -11.62 -7.16 -5.77
N ARG A 163 -11.94 -6.65 -6.98
CA ARG A 163 -13.28 -6.78 -7.60
C ARG A 163 -14.44 -6.24 -6.77
N LEU A 164 -14.15 -5.30 -5.86
CA LEU A 164 -15.16 -4.60 -5.06
C LEU A 164 -15.22 -3.13 -5.49
N GLY A 165 -16.42 -2.56 -5.44
CA GLY A 165 -16.65 -1.13 -5.58
C GLY A 165 -16.37 -0.37 -4.28
N LEU A 166 -16.31 0.95 -4.39
CA LEU A 166 -16.01 1.85 -3.27
C LEU A 166 -16.89 1.62 -2.04
N ALA A 167 -18.19 1.36 -2.26
CA ALA A 167 -19.15 1.12 -1.18
C ALA A 167 -18.79 -0.14 -0.39
N THR A 168 -18.73 -1.29 -1.06
CA THR A 168 -18.42 -2.59 -0.43
C THR A 168 -17.02 -2.60 0.16
N ALA A 169 -16.01 -2.02 -0.52
CA ALA A 169 -14.67 -1.87 0.05
C ALA A 169 -14.68 -1.04 1.35
N GLY A 170 -15.50 0.02 1.40
CA GLY A 170 -15.72 0.80 2.62
C GLY A 170 -16.29 -0.03 3.76
N GLU A 171 -17.31 -0.85 3.50
CA GLU A 171 -17.88 -1.73 4.53
C GLU A 171 -16.87 -2.76 5.05
N HIS A 172 -15.99 -3.28 4.19
CA HIS A 172 -14.90 -4.18 4.58
C HIS A 172 -13.92 -3.51 5.54
N LEU A 173 -13.61 -2.24 5.29
CA LEU A 173 -12.75 -1.42 6.13
C LEU A 173 -13.41 -1.10 7.48
N ASP A 174 -14.69 -0.78 7.48
CA ASP A 174 -15.46 -0.50 8.69
C ASP A 174 -15.48 -1.73 9.62
N ARG A 175 -15.68 -2.92 9.06
CA ARG A 175 -15.59 -4.18 9.81
C ARG A 175 -14.20 -4.41 10.41
N LEU A 176 -13.14 -4.18 9.63
CA LEU A 176 -11.76 -4.31 10.11
C LEU A 176 -11.48 -3.33 11.26
N THR A 177 -11.79 -2.04 11.07
CA THR A 177 -11.49 -1.00 12.07
C THR A 177 -12.31 -1.17 13.35
N ALA A 178 -13.54 -1.66 13.26
CA ALA A 178 -14.35 -2.05 14.41
C ALA A 178 -13.71 -3.23 15.17
N ALA A 179 -13.28 -4.28 14.47
CA ALA A 179 -12.60 -5.44 15.09
C ALA A 179 -11.30 -5.04 15.80
N LEU A 180 -10.48 -4.21 15.15
CA LEU A 180 -9.26 -3.66 15.75
C LEU A 180 -9.56 -2.85 17.01
N SER A 181 -10.56 -1.98 16.97
CA SER A 181 -10.96 -1.15 18.12
C SER A 181 -11.48 -2.01 19.28
N ALA A 182 -12.32 -3.01 18.99
CA ALA A 182 -12.84 -3.94 19.99
C ALA A 182 -11.73 -4.78 20.65
N ALA A 183 -10.65 -5.06 19.92
CA ALA A 183 -9.46 -5.73 20.45
C ALA A 183 -8.48 -4.79 21.20
N GLY A 184 -8.83 -3.51 21.36
CA GLY A 184 -7.99 -2.52 22.04
C GLY A 184 -6.92 -1.86 21.17
N PHE A 185 -7.04 -1.96 19.84
CA PHE A 185 -6.14 -1.36 18.85
C PHE A 185 -6.85 -0.29 18.00
N PRO A 186 -7.37 0.81 18.59
CA PRO A 186 -8.07 1.82 17.82
C PRO A 186 -7.16 2.42 16.72
N PRO A 187 -7.67 2.62 15.49
CA PRO A 187 -6.91 3.25 14.42
C PRO A 187 -6.40 4.65 14.81
N LEU A 188 -5.11 4.90 14.58
CA LEU A 188 -4.53 6.24 14.63
C LEU A 188 -4.78 7.03 13.34
N LYS A 189 -4.74 6.34 12.20
CA LYS A 189 -4.96 6.89 10.87
C LYS A 189 -5.46 5.77 9.97
N VAL A 190 -6.39 6.10 9.09
CA VAL A 190 -6.85 5.23 8.02
C VAL A 190 -6.60 5.95 6.70
N THR A 191 -5.90 5.28 5.79
CA THR A 191 -5.77 5.71 4.40
C THR A 191 -6.54 4.74 3.52
N ARG A 192 -7.21 5.26 2.49
CA ARG A 192 -7.92 4.50 1.48
C ARG A 192 -7.41 4.94 0.12
N GLU A 193 -7.05 3.99 -0.71
CA GLU A 193 -6.49 4.19 -2.04
C GLU A 193 -7.10 3.21 -3.03
N TYR A 194 -7.09 3.58 -4.31
CA TYR A 194 -7.42 2.68 -5.40
C TYR A 194 -6.20 2.49 -6.29
N VAL A 195 -5.66 1.28 -6.31
CA VAL A 195 -4.49 0.93 -7.11
C VAL A 195 -4.90 0.87 -8.57
N VAL A 196 -4.43 1.84 -9.37
CA VAL A 196 -4.73 1.95 -10.79
C VAL A 196 -3.67 1.30 -11.67
N HIS A 197 -2.46 1.10 -11.13
CA HIS A 197 -1.38 0.35 -11.74
C HIS A 197 -0.53 -0.36 -10.70
N ASP A 198 -0.18 -1.61 -10.97
CA ASP A 198 0.82 -2.36 -10.24
C ASP A 198 1.67 -3.18 -11.22
N SER A 199 2.97 -2.91 -11.29
CA SER A 199 3.84 -3.58 -12.25
C SER A 199 4.29 -4.98 -11.81
N ALA A 200 4.06 -5.39 -10.55
CA ALA A 200 4.62 -6.63 -10.01
C ALA A 200 3.77 -7.24 -8.87
N LEU A 201 2.50 -7.52 -9.14
CA LEU A 201 1.59 -8.24 -8.21
C LEU A 201 2.18 -9.56 -7.69
N ALA A 202 3.03 -10.23 -8.47
CA ALA A 202 3.69 -11.47 -8.05
C ALA A 202 4.59 -11.32 -6.81
N LEU A 203 5.00 -10.09 -6.46
CA LEU A 203 5.75 -9.85 -5.21
C LEU A 203 4.91 -10.13 -3.95
N ASP A 204 3.60 -10.21 -4.08
CA ASP A 204 2.68 -10.52 -2.98
C ASP A 204 2.45 -12.03 -2.81
N ALA A 205 3.11 -12.87 -3.63
CA ALA A 205 2.97 -14.32 -3.56
C ALA A 205 3.32 -14.88 -2.16
N GLY A 206 2.38 -15.61 -1.56
CA GLY A 206 2.49 -16.17 -0.21
C GLY A 206 2.26 -15.16 0.92
N TRP A 207 1.91 -13.91 0.62
CA TRP A 207 1.53 -12.93 1.64
C TRP A 207 0.02 -12.94 1.91
N LEU A 208 -0.77 -12.78 0.85
CA LEU A 208 -2.23 -12.65 0.90
C LEU A 208 -2.96 -13.98 1.14
N ASP A 209 -2.29 -15.11 0.96
CA ASP A 209 -2.87 -16.43 1.21
C ASP A 209 -3.14 -16.60 2.71
N ASP A 210 -4.38 -16.93 3.10
CA ASP A 210 -4.79 -17.02 4.51
C ASP A 210 -4.15 -18.17 5.32
N ALA A 211 -3.19 -18.91 4.76
CA ALA A 211 -2.55 -20.02 5.46
C ALA A 211 -1.31 -19.58 6.26
N PRO A 212 -1.22 -19.87 7.57
CA PRO A 212 0.07 -20.15 8.19
C PRO A 212 0.64 -21.40 7.51
N THR A 213 1.86 -21.31 6.97
CA THR A 213 2.60 -22.54 6.66
C THR A 213 2.87 -23.22 8.00
N THR A 214 2.33 -24.44 8.14
CA THR A 214 2.49 -25.31 9.31
C THR A 214 3.94 -25.74 9.51
#